data_AF-A0A830HPY4-F1
#
_entry.id   AF-A0A830HPY4-F1
#
_cell.length_a   1.000
_cell.length_b   1.000
_cell.length_c   1.000
_cell.angle_alpha   90.00
_cell.angle_beta   90.00
_cell.angle_gamma   90.00
#
_symmetry.space_group_name_H-M   'P 1'
#
loop_
_entity.id
_entity.type
_entity.pdbx_description
1 polymer ?
#
loop_
_entity_poly.entity_id
_entity_poly.type
_entity_poly.pdbx_seq_one_letter_code
_entity_poly.pdbx_strand_id
1 'polypeptide(L)'
;MASAPAGPPSSAGGGTTGGASSASKKTNAATAAFHNLPVDSDDTDDDDENGGAAGAAAAEQQQAPPAGSISEDKRTKTLFYVRRTAAQMLKDRGYVVQQSNLEMGIEDFKKEFGERPDRSDLMMVGSMVDDPMQQISVHFLDPDTKSEKIGVEKIKAVVDQVKEFTPNSKNAILILPCGLTPFANQGISEANSGHQYRLELFMEKELIFNITHHQSVPTHQLLSELEKRQLLERYKVKSSQLPRIQAKDPVARYMGLRIGDVVRIVRASETAGRYVTYRMTV
;
A
#
# COMPACT_ATOMS: atom_id res chain seq x y z
N MET A 1 -20.35 32.37 -60.18
CA MET A 1 -20.88 33.75 -59.99
C MET A 1 -21.55 33.76 -58.62
N ALA A 2 -21.13 34.46 -57.55
CA ALA A 2 -20.13 35.48 -57.27
C ALA A 2 -19.58 35.19 -55.84
N SER A 3 -18.27 35.11 -55.66
CA SER A 3 -17.40 36.16 -55.07
C SER A 3 -17.45 36.28 -53.53
N ALA A 4 -16.39 35.80 -52.87
CA ALA A 4 -15.89 36.38 -51.61
C ALA A 4 -15.29 37.79 -51.91
N PRO A 5 -14.96 38.64 -50.89
CA PRO A 5 -13.66 38.48 -50.22
C PRO A 5 -13.52 39.07 -48.78
N ALA A 6 -12.33 38.80 -48.22
CA ALA A 6 -11.49 39.64 -47.35
C ALA A 6 -11.75 39.70 -45.82
N GLY A 7 -10.76 39.20 -45.07
CA GLY A 7 -10.44 39.61 -43.69
C GLY A 7 -9.49 40.82 -43.64
N PRO A 8 -8.55 40.88 -42.67
CA PRO A 8 -8.61 41.63 -41.41
C PRO A 8 -7.69 42.88 -41.40
N PRO A 9 -7.40 43.48 -40.23
CA PRO A 9 -6.01 43.36 -39.75
C PRO A 9 -5.76 43.35 -38.23
N SER A 10 -4.53 42.96 -37.90
CA SER A 10 -3.81 42.89 -36.63
C SER A 10 -3.26 44.23 -36.08
N SER A 11 -2.90 44.28 -34.79
CA SER A 11 -1.64 44.85 -34.21
C SER A 11 -1.79 44.86 -32.66
N ALA A 12 -0.88 44.42 -31.80
CA ALA A 12 0.59 44.55 -31.63
C ALA A 12 0.97 45.62 -30.57
N GLY A 13 1.86 45.24 -29.63
CA GLY A 13 2.61 46.10 -28.69
C GLY A 13 2.30 45.80 -27.21
N GLY A 14 3.23 45.60 -26.27
CA GLY A 14 4.70 45.66 -26.23
C GLY A 14 5.19 45.90 -24.78
N GLY A 15 6.44 45.51 -24.47
CA GLY A 15 7.26 46.01 -23.33
C GLY A 15 7.25 45.20 -22.02
N THR A 16 8.25 44.37 -21.70
CA THR A 16 9.55 44.64 -20.99
C THR A 16 9.39 45.07 -19.51
N THR A 17 9.90 44.30 -18.54
CA THR A 17 11.21 44.42 -17.83
C THR A 17 11.28 43.23 -16.85
N GLY A 18 12.38 42.54 -16.53
CA GLY A 18 13.73 42.99 -16.15
C GLY A 18 13.92 42.72 -14.65
N GLY A 19 14.71 41.70 -14.27
CA GLY A 19 14.98 41.41 -12.85
C GLY A 19 15.80 40.14 -12.59
N ALA A 20 17.10 40.20 -12.88
CA ALA A 20 18.11 39.30 -12.34
C ALA A 20 18.67 39.86 -11.02
N SER A 21 19.04 38.99 -10.07
CA SER A 21 20.08 39.17 -9.02
C SER A 21 19.76 38.19 -7.87
N SER A 22 20.48 37.09 -7.67
CA SER A 22 21.86 36.89 -7.20
C SER A 22 21.92 36.44 -5.74
N ALA A 23 22.96 35.69 -5.46
CA ALA A 23 23.26 34.93 -4.26
C ALA A 23 23.29 35.76 -2.96
N SER A 24 23.01 35.09 -1.85
CA SER A 24 23.70 35.41 -0.59
C SER A 24 23.99 34.15 0.21
N LYS A 25 25.30 33.87 0.28
CA LYS A 25 26.00 32.86 1.04
C LYS A 25 26.49 33.57 2.32
N LYS A 26 26.08 33.13 3.50
CA LYS A 26 26.74 33.37 4.82
C LYS A 26 26.39 32.17 5.70
N THR A 27 27.26 31.19 5.98
CA THR A 27 28.44 31.17 6.87
C THR A 27 28.19 31.73 8.27
N ASN A 28 28.28 30.86 9.28
CA ASN A 28 28.93 30.99 10.60
C ASN A 28 28.62 29.66 11.33
N ALA A 29 29.54 28.74 11.66
CA ALA A 29 30.82 28.79 12.37
C ALA A 29 30.69 29.25 13.85
N ALA A 30 30.66 28.27 14.76
CA ALA A 30 31.09 28.28 16.16
C ALA A 30 31.16 26.79 16.58
N THR A 31 32.29 26.11 16.78
CA THR A 31 33.50 26.32 17.61
C THR A 31 33.23 26.28 19.12
N ALA A 32 33.62 25.16 19.74
CA ALA A 32 34.26 24.97 21.07
C ALA A 32 33.93 23.53 21.54
N ALA A 33 34.81 22.52 21.51
CA ALA A 33 36.08 22.32 22.21
C ALA A 33 35.95 22.33 23.75
N PHE A 34 36.08 21.16 24.39
CA PHE A 34 36.66 20.90 25.73
C PHE A 34 36.69 19.36 25.87
N HIS A 35 37.85 18.70 25.74
CA HIS A 35 38.96 18.50 26.68
C HIS A 35 38.91 17.12 27.35
N ASN A 36 40.10 16.57 27.50
CA ASN A 36 40.46 15.16 27.66
C ASN A 36 40.93 14.92 29.11
N LEU A 37 40.64 13.71 29.65
CA LEU A 37 41.42 12.92 30.65
C LEU A 37 41.55 13.49 32.09
N PRO A 38 41.97 12.70 33.12
CA PRO A 38 42.58 11.35 33.15
C PRO A 38 41.86 10.33 34.08
N VAL A 39 42.01 9.01 33.89
CA VAL A 39 43.02 8.05 34.43
C VAL A 39 43.20 8.13 35.95
N ASP A 40 42.77 7.08 36.65
CA ASP A 40 43.36 6.64 37.91
C ASP A 40 43.48 5.10 37.89
N SER A 41 44.71 4.67 38.14
CA SER A 41 45.19 3.32 38.33
C SER A 41 45.92 3.32 39.66
N ASP A 42 45.61 2.37 40.54
CA ASP A 42 46.43 1.94 41.69
C ASP A 42 45.80 0.59 42.12
N ASP A 43 46.49 -0.54 41.95
CA ASP A 43 47.56 -1.10 42.79
C ASP A 43 46.97 -2.02 43.87
N THR A 44 47.15 -3.35 43.71
CA THR A 44 48.07 -4.16 44.53
C THR A 44 47.87 -5.66 44.30
N ASP A 45 49.02 -6.32 44.10
CA ASP A 45 49.25 -7.77 44.06
C ASP A 45 49.02 -8.42 45.43
N ASP A 46 48.61 -9.69 45.43
CA ASP A 46 49.07 -10.68 46.41
C ASP A 46 48.85 -12.11 45.88
N ASP A 47 49.85 -12.93 46.16
CA ASP A 47 50.23 -14.19 45.51
C ASP A 47 49.50 -15.46 45.98
N ASP A 48 49.73 -16.51 45.18
CA ASP A 48 49.93 -17.92 45.53
C ASP A 48 48.78 -18.97 45.51
N GLU A 49 48.89 -19.78 44.45
CA GLU A 49 48.88 -21.25 44.39
C GLU A 49 47.76 -22.07 45.06
N ASN A 50 46.96 -22.75 44.22
CA ASN A 50 46.79 -24.21 44.36
C ASN A 50 46.37 -24.87 43.04
N GLY A 51 47.06 -25.94 42.67
CA GLY A 51 46.86 -26.69 41.43
C GLY A 51 45.81 -27.80 41.51
N GLY A 52 45.18 -28.07 40.36
CA GLY A 52 44.88 -29.40 39.85
C GLY A 52 43.73 -30.20 40.45
N ALA A 53 42.60 -30.27 39.73
CA ALA A 53 42.12 -31.53 39.11
C ALA A 53 40.77 -31.31 38.41
N ALA A 54 40.67 -31.87 37.22
CA ALA A 54 39.60 -31.70 36.25
C ALA A 54 38.27 -32.36 36.69
N GLY A 55 37.19 -31.59 36.61
CA GLY A 55 35.82 -32.07 36.58
C GLY A 55 35.05 -31.31 35.50
N ALA A 56 34.87 -31.94 34.34
CA ALA A 56 34.18 -31.36 33.19
C ALA A 56 32.68 -31.18 33.49
N ALA A 57 32.28 -29.99 33.91
CA ALA A 57 30.89 -29.53 33.85
C ALA A 57 30.71 -28.78 32.52
N ALA A 58 29.96 -29.40 31.60
CA ALA A 58 29.54 -28.76 30.36
C ALA A 58 28.58 -27.61 30.69
N ALA A 59 29.12 -26.40 30.79
CA ALA A 59 28.35 -25.18 30.80
C ALA A 59 27.80 -24.95 29.39
N GLU A 60 26.52 -25.28 29.20
CA GLU A 60 25.76 -24.96 28.01
C GLU A 60 25.66 -23.43 27.91
N GLN A 61 26.52 -22.85 27.07
CA GLN A 61 26.46 -21.45 26.70
C GLN A 61 25.15 -21.22 25.95
N GLN A 62 24.12 -20.75 26.66
CA GLN A 62 22.96 -20.11 26.04
C GLN A 62 23.46 -18.85 25.33
N GLN A 63 23.81 -19.01 24.05
CA GLN A 63 23.98 -17.90 23.14
C GLN A 63 22.69 -17.09 23.13
N ALA A 64 22.78 -15.84 23.59
CA ALA A 64 21.76 -14.84 23.33
C ALA A 64 21.48 -14.83 21.81
N PRO A 65 20.21 -14.85 21.37
CA PRO A 65 19.89 -14.95 19.96
C PRO A 65 20.49 -13.76 19.19
N PRO A 66 21.08 -13.96 18.00
CA PRO A 66 21.70 -12.89 17.25
C PRO A 66 20.65 -11.82 16.89
N ALA A 67 20.92 -10.59 17.32
CA ALA A 67 20.18 -9.40 16.96
C ALA A 67 20.28 -9.19 15.44
N GLY A 68 19.25 -9.61 14.72
CA GLY A 68 19.21 -9.56 13.24
C GLY A 68 18.06 -10.36 12.60
N SER A 69 17.34 -11.21 13.34
CA SER A 69 16.14 -11.87 12.83
C SER A 69 14.87 -11.10 13.18
N ILE A 70 14.27 -10.44 12.20
CA ILE A 70 12.81 -10.50 12.13
C ILE A 70 12.53 -12.01 11.96
N SER A 71 12.09 -12.71 13.01
CA SER A 71 12.01 -14.17 12.97
C SER A 71 11.24 -14.62 11.72
N GLU A 72 11.73 -15.63 10.99
CA GLU A 72 11.07 -16.13 9.77
C GLU A 72 9.59 -16.48 10.03
N ASP A 73 9.28 -16.91 11.25
CA ASP A 73 7.91 -17.12 11.73
C ASP A 73 7.05 -15.82 11.69
N LYS A 74 7.63 -14.66 12.01
CA LYS A 74 6.98 -13.36 11.88
C LYS A 74 6.70 -13.00 10.42
N ARG A 75 7.59 -13.34 9.47
CA ARG A 75 7.35 -13.13 8.03
C ARG A 75 6.19 -14.00 7.56
N THR A 76 6.21 -15.30 7.85
CA THR A 76 5.14 -16.24 7.46
C THR A 76 3.79 -15.83 8.05
N LYS A 77 3.76 -15.45 9.34
CA LYS A 77 2.58 -14.86 9.99
C LYS A 77 2.08 -13.60 9.28
N THR A 78 2.98 -12.70 8.89
CA THR A 78 2.61 -11.47 8.19
C THR A 78 1.95 -11.79 6.85
N LEU A 79 2.56 -12.66 6.04
CA LEU A 79 2.00 -13.07 4.75
C LEU A 79 0.64 -13.76 4.90
N PHE A 80 0.47 -14.62 5.92
CA PHE A 80 -0.81 -15.23 6.26
C PHE A 80 -1.91 -14.18 6.49
N TYR A 81 -1.67 -13.21 7.38
CA TYR A 81 -2.66 -12.18 7.70
C TYR A 81 -2.95 -11.27 6.51
N VAL A 82 -1.92 -10.87 5.77
CA VAL A 82 -2.07 -10.04 4.57
C VAL A 82 -2.90 -10.76 3.51
N ARG A 83 -2.63 -12.06 3.28
CA ARG A 83 -3.40 -12.89 2.34
C ARG A 83 -4.86 -13.01 2.76
N ARG A 84 -5.12 -13.24 4.05
CA ARG A 84 -6.49 -13.29 4.58
C ARG A 84 -7.22 -11.96 4.41
N THR A 85 -6.58 -10.84 4.74
CA THR A 85 -7.18 -9.51 4.57
C THR A 85 -7.44 -9.19 3.09
N ALA A 86 -6.55 -9.59 2.19
CA ALA A 86 -6.75 -9.43 0.75
C ALA A 86 -7.96 -10.25 0.26
N ALA A 87 -8.11 -11.50 0.71
CA ALA A 87 -9.27 -12.33 0.40
C ALA A 87 -10.58 -11.71 0.92
N GLN A 88 -10.58 -11.18 2.16
CA GLN A 88 -11.72 -10.45 2.72
C GLN A 88 -12.05 -9.19 1.91
N MET A 89 -11.04 -8.43 1.50
CA MET A 89 -11.22 -7.24 0.67
C MET A 89 -11.87 -7.57 -0.67
N LEU A 90 -11.45 -8.65 -1.34
CA LEU A 90 -12.09 -9.10 -2.58
C LEU A 90 -13.57 -9.45 -2.35
N LYS A 91 -13.89 -10.16 -1.26
CA LYS A 91 -15.27 -10.48 -0.89
C LYS A 91 -16.10 -9.23 -0.64
N ASP A 92 -15.58 -8.27 0.14
CA ASP A 92 -16.26 -7.02 0.46
C ASP A 92 -16.49 -6.14 -0.77
N ARG A 93 -15.63 -6.27 -1.80
CA ARG A 93 -15.80 -5.62 -3.12
C ARG A 93 -16.79 -6.35 -4.04
N GLY A 94 -17.38 -7.46 -3.61
CA GLY A 94 -18.36 -8.22 -4.40
C GLY A 94 -17.74 -9.26 -5.36
N TYR A 95 -16.48 -9.65 -5.13
CA TYR A 95 -15.88 -10.77 -5.85
C TYR A 95 -16.13 -12.10 -5.12
N VAL A 96 -16.36 -13.16 -5.89
CA VAL A 96 -16.38 -14.53 -5.42
C VAL A 96 -14.94 -14.96 -5.12
N VAL A 97 -14.72 -15.44 -3.90
CA VAL A 97 -13.43 -15.93 -3.42
C VAL A 97 -13.65 -17.32 -2.82
N GLN A 98 -12.69 -18.23 -3.03
CA GLN A 98 -12.75 -19.57 -2.44
C GLN A 98 -12.78 -19.50 -0.90
N GLN A 99 -13.61 -20.34 -0.28
CA GLN A 99 -13.77 -20.35 1.18
C GLN A 99 -12.46 -20.67 1.92
N SER A 100 -11.63 -21.54 1.34
CA SER A 100 -10.28 -21.85 1.83
C SER A 100 -9.44 -20.58 2.03
N ASN A 101 -9.51 -19.60 1.13
CA ASN A 101 -8.75 -18.36 1.25
C ASN A 101 -9.25 -17.44 2.38
N LEU A 102 -10.48 -17.63 2.86
CA LEU A 102 -11.10 -16.81 3.91
C LEU A 102 -10.93 -17.42 5.31
N GLU A 103 -11.03 -18.75 5.40
CA GLU A 103 -11.16 -19.47 6.68
C GLU A 103 -9.94 -20.32 7.04
N MET A 104 -8.96 -20.47 6.15
CA MET A 104 -7.73 -21.21 6.41
C MET A 104 -7.03 -20.72 7.68
N GLY A 105 -6.67 -21.66 8.55
CA GLY A 105 -5.85 -21.42 9.73
C GLY A 105 -4.37 -21.28 9.39
N ILE A 106 -3.57 -20.75 10.32
CA ILE A 106 -2.13 -20.56 10.08
C ILE A 106 -1.36 -21.88 9.90
N GLU A 107 -1.77 -22.94 10.59
CA GLU A 107 -1.13 -24.26 10.46
C GLU A 107 -1.42 -24.87 9.08
N ASP A 108 -2.66 -24.75 8.60
CA ASP A 108 -3.04 -25.17 7.25
C ASP A 108 -2.32 -24.34 6.18
N PHE A 109 -2.16 -23.04 6.42
CA PHE A 109 -1.40 -22.16 5.54
C PHE A 109 0.07 -22.60 5.44
N LYS A 110 0.72 -22.93 6.56
CA LYS A 110 2.08 -23.47 6.58
C LYS A 110 2.18 -24.83 5.90
N LYS A 111 1.13 -25.65 5.99
CA LYS A 111 1.08 -26.95 5.32
C LYS A 111 0.92 -26.81 3.81
N GLU A 112 0.12 -25.84 3.35
CA GLU A 112 -0.16 -25.62 1.93
C GLU A 112 0.98 -24.87 1.21
N PHE A 113 1.50 -23.81 1.82
CA PHE A 113 2.52 -22.94 1.22
C PHE A 113 3.93 -23.13 1.80
N GLY A 114 4.10 -24.04 2.76
CA GLY A 114 5.37 -24.28 3.46
C GLY A 114 5.63 -23.34 4.64
N GLU A 115 6.65 -23.66 5.44
CA GLU A 115 7.10 -22.83 6.57
C GLU A 115 7.70 -21.48 6.11
N ARG A 116 8.18 -21.43 4.86
CA ARG A 116 8.74 -20.24 4.20
C ARG A 116 8.07 -20.05 2.84
N PRO A 117 6.85 -19.51 2.80
CA PRO A 117 6.10 -19.39 1.56
C PRO A 117 6.76 -18.38 0.62
N ASP A 118 6.85 -18.77 -0.66
CA ASP A 118 7.22 -17.86 -1.74
C ASP A 118 6.01 -16.97 -2.07
N ARG A 119 6.27 -15.67 -2.29
CA ARG A 119 5.19 -14.70 -2.50
C ARG A 119 4.38 -14.99 -3.78
N SER A 120 5.06 -15.47 -4.82
CA SER A 120 4.43 -15.84 -6.08
C SER A 120 3.30 -16.88 -5.92
N ASP A 121 3.47 -17.82 -4.98
CA ASP A 121 2.50 -18.90 -4.73
C ASP A 121 1.25 -18.41 -3.97
N LEU A 122 1.32 -17.22 -3.36
CA LEU A 122 0.20 -16.63 -2.60
C LEU A 122 -0.82 -15.93 -3.50
N MET A 123 -0.61 -15.93 -4.82
CA MET A 123 -1.50 -15.33 -5.79
C MET A 123 -2.94 -15.85 -5.62
N MET A 124 -3.91 -14.95 -5.81
CA MET A 124 -5.33 -15.33 -5.88
C MET A 124 -6.04 -14.58 -6.99
N VAL A 125 -7.12 -15.16 -7.49
CA VAL A 125 -8.00 -14.57 -8.49
C VAL A 125 -9.43 -14.63 -7.97
N GLY A 126 -10.19 -13.56 -8.21
CA GLY A 126 -11.62 -13.49 -7.94
C GLY A 126 -12.39 -13.07 -9.20
N SER A 127 -13.65 -13.46 -9.26
CA SER A 127 -14.61 -13.04 -10.31
C SER A 127 -15.79 -12.35 -9.67
N MET A 128 -16.28 -11.26 -10.26
CA MET A 128 -17.41 -10.51 -9.70
C MET A 128 -18.65 -11.42 -9.61
N VAL A 129 -19.45 -11.25 -8.54
CA VAL A 129 -20.69 -12.02 -8.35
C VAL A 129 -21.68 -11.77 -9.49
N ASP A 130 -21.86 -10.51 -9.87
CA ASP A 130 -22.85 -10.10 -10.87
C ASP A 130 -22.36 -10.25 -12.33
N ASP A 131 -21.04 -10.23 -12.53
CA ASP A 131 -20.40 -10.37 -13.84
C ASP A 131 -19.11 -11.21 -13.75
N PRO A 132 -19.19 -12.53 -14.00
CA PRO A 132 -18.03 -13.41 -13.94
C PRO A 132 -16.90 -13.06 -14.92
N MET A 133 -17.18 -12.30 -15.99
CA MET A 133 -16.14 -11.80 -16.91
C MET A 133 -15.30 -10.70 -16.27
N GLN A 134 -15.86 -9.98 -15.30
CA GLN A 134 -15.12 -9.02 -14.51
C GLN A 134 -14.31 -9.75 -13.44
N GLN A 135 -13.04 -10.01 -13.74
CA GLN A 135 -12.11 -10.68 -12.85
C GLN A 135 -11.15 -9.69 -12.18
N ILE A 136 -10.47 -10.14 -11.13
CA ILE A 136 -9.40 -9.40 -10.47
C ILE A 136 -8.36 -10.39 -9.95
N SER A 137 -7.08 -10.09 -10.13
CA SER A 137 -5.98 -10.87 -9.55
C SER A 137 -5.28 -10.12 -8.42
N VAL A 138 -4.73 -10.84 -7.47
CA VAL A 138 -3.91 -10.30 -6.38
C VAL A 138 -2.55 -10.96 -6.45
N HIS A 139 -1.51 -10.15 -6.60
CA HIS A 139 -0.13 -10.60 -6.75
C HIS A 139 0.71 -10.09 -5.57
N PHE A 140 1.51 -10.97 -4.99
CA PHE A 140 2.47 -10.62 -3.95
C PHE A 140 3.85 -10.54 -4.59
N LEU A 141 4.50 -9.40 -4.45
CA LEU A 141 5.76 -9.13 -5.14
C LEU A 141 6.94 -9.26 -4.18
N ASP A 142 8.00 -9.92 -4.63
CA ASP A 142 9.28 -9.90 -3.92
C ASP A 142 10.09 -8.64 -4.26
N PRO A 143 10.92 -8.12 -3.34
CA PRO A 143 11.96 -7.12 -3.65
C PRO A 143 12.99 -7.68 -4.63
N ASP A 144 13.69 -6.82 -5.36
CA ASP A 144 14.78 -7.28 -6.22
C ASP A 144 15.95 -7.83 -5.39
N THR A 145 16.63 -8.88 -5.87
CA THR A 145 17.75 -9.49 -5.13
C THR A 145 18.90 -8.51 -4.89
N LYS A 146 19.03 -7.50 -5.74
CA LYS A 146 20.09 -6.48 -5.70
C LYS A 146 19.66 -5.17 -5.05
N SER A 147 18.36 -4.96 -4.82
CA SER A 147 17.85 -3.70 -4.28
C SER A 147 16.67 -3.95 -3.36
N GLU A 148 16.58 -3.26 -2.23
CA GLU A 148 15.43 -3.33 -1.31
C GLU A 148 14.16 -2.63 -1.86
N LYS A 149 14.01 -2.60 -3.19
CA LYS A 149 12.89 -2.01 -3.92
C LYS A 149 12.42 -2.96 -5.01
N ILE A 150 11.24 -2.67 -5.53
CA ILE A 150 10.65 -3.42 -6.64
C ILE A 150 10.95 -2.70 -7.96
N GLY A 151 11.64 -3.40 -8.87
CA GLY A 151 12.05 -2.92 -10.18
C GLY A 151 10.98 -3.08 -11.28
N VAL A 152 11.26 -2.48 -12.43
CA VAL A 152 10.37 -2.51 -13.62
C VAL A 152 10.15 -3.92 -14.15
N GLU A 153 11.15 -4.79 -14.10
CA GLU A 153 11.05 -6.15 -14.65
C GLU A 153 9.95 -6.96 -13.97
N LYS A 154 9.84 -6.83 -12.64
CA LYS A 154 8.78 -7.48 -11.85
C LYS A 154 7.39 -6.95 -12.19
N ILE A 155 7.27 -5.63 -12.40
CA ILE A 155 6.00 -5.03 -12.83
C ILE A 155 5.58 -5.53 -14.21
N LYS A 156 6.52 -5.64 -15.17
CA LYS A 156 6.24 -6.20 -16.49
C LYS A 156 5.78 -7.65 -16.42
N ALA A 157 6.47 -8.47 -15.62
CA ALA A 157 6.09 -9.87 -15.39
C ALA A 157 4.65 -9.97 -14.84
N VAL A 158 4.28 -9.13 -13.88
CA VAL A 158 2.90 -9.10 -13.38
C VAL A 158 1.92 -8.64 -14.44
N VAL A 159 2.23 -7.62 -15.23
CA VAL A 159 1.34 -7.19 -16.33
C VAL A 159 1.07 -8.34 -17.31
N ASP A 160 2.07 -9.17 -17.60
CA ASP A 160 1.89 -10.35 -18.45
C ASP A 160 0.99 -11.40 -17.77
N GLN A 161 1.19 -11.66 -16.47
CA GLN A 161 0.28 -12.50 -15.69
C GLN A 161 -1.16 -11.95 -15.67
N VAL A 162 -1.35 -10.63 -15.54
CA VAL A 162 -2.67 -9.99 -15.53
C VAL A 162 -3.40 -10.22 -16.85
N LYS A 163 -2.70 -10.17 -17.99
CA LYS A 163 -3.28 -10.51 -19.30
C LYS A 163 -3.74 -11.96 -19.37
N GLU A 164 -3.01 -12.86 -18.73
CA GLU A 164 -3.31 -14.30 -18.72
C GLU A 164 -4.49 -14.63 -17.79
N PHE A 165 -4.46 -14.14 -16.55
CA PHE A 165 -5.42 -14.50 -15.51
C PHE A 165 -6.69 -13.65 -15.51
N THR A 166 -6.63 -12.42 -16.03
CA THR A 166 -7.78 -11.48 -16.08
C THR A 166 -7.90 -10.79 -17.46
N PRO A 167 -7.97 -11.56 -18.57
CA PRO A 167 -7.87 -11.02 -19.93
C PRO A 167 -8.94 -9.96 -20.25
N ASN A 168 -10.13 -10.08 -19.64
CA ASN A 168 -11.27 -9.22 -19.91
C ASN A 168 -11.21 -7.90 -19.15
N SER A 169 -10.92 -7.94 -17.84
CA SER A 169 -11.00 -6.79 -16.95
C SER A 169 -9.66 -6.11 -16.70
N LYS A 170 -8.55 -6.86 -16.77
CA LYS A 170 -7.17 -6.37 -16.55
C LYS A 170 -7.00 -5.62 -15.22
N ASN A 171 -7.75 -6.07 -14.22
CA ASN A 171 -7.71 -5.54 -12.86
C ASN A 171 -6.74 -6.36 -12.01
N ALA A 172 -5.85 -5.69 -11.29
CA ALA A 172 -4.92 -6.35 -10.40
C ALA A 172 -4.62 -5.54 -9.14
N ILE A 173 -4.38 -6.25 -8.05
CA ILE A 173 -3.89 -5.68 -6.77
C ILE A 173 -2.48 -6.20 -6.54
N LEU A 174 -1.53 -5.29 -6.38
CA LEU A 174 -0.13 -5.60 -6.13
C LEU A 174 0.20 -5.32 -4.67
N ILE A 175 0.60 -6.38 -3.96
CA ILE A 175 0.98 -6.32 -2.55
C ILE A 175 2.51 -6.27 -2.47
N LEU A 176 3.02 -5.23 -1.83
CA LEU A 176 4.43 -4.86 -1.82
C LEU A 176 5.02 -4.91 -0.40
N PRO A 177 6.11 -5.63 -0.14
CA PRO A 177 6.84 -5.55 1.14
C PRO A 177 7.61 -4.24 1.28
N CYS A 178 7.99 -3.61 0.17
CA CYS A 178 8.80 -2.40 0.13
C CYS A 178 8.38 -1.45 -1.01
N GLY A 179 9.05 -0.29 -1.09
CA GLY A 179 8.77 0.72 -2.10
C GLY A 179 9.16 0.31 -3.52
N LEU A 180 8.53 0.97 -4.50
CA LEU A 180 8.88 0.84 -5.92
C LEU A 180 10.07 1.73 -6.28
N THR A 181 10.83 1.32 -7.31
CA THR A 181 11.77 2.22 -7.99
C THR A 181 10.99 3.31 -8.77
N PRO A 182 11.60 4.49 -9.05
CA PRO A 182 10.94 5.54 -9.82
C PRO A 182 10.42 5.06 -11.19
N PHE A 183 11.21 4.24 -11.89
CA PHE A 183 10.80 3.65 -13.16
C PHE A 183 9.63 2.67 -13.01
N ALA A 184 9.59 1.89 -11.93
CA ALA A 184 8.46 0.98 -11.69
C ALA A 184 7.18 1.75 -11.38
N ASN A 185 7.27 2.82 -10.58
CA ASN A 185 6.15 3.74 -10.34
C ASN A 185 5.65 4.38 -11.64
N GLN A 186 6.56 4.85 -12.49
CA GLN A 186 6.20 5.40 -13.79
C GLN A 186 5.49 4.37 -14.67
N GLY A 187 6.01 3.15 -14.75
CA GLY A 187 5.39 2.06 -15.53
C GLY A 187 3.97 1.71 -15.07
N ILE A 188 3.71 1.69 -13.76
CA ILE A 188 2.36 1.49 -13.21
C ILE A 188 1.45 2.66 -13.58
N SER A 189 1.93 3.89 -13.46
CA SER A 189 1.17 5.10 -13.79
C SER A 189 0.77 5.13 -15.28
N GLU A 190 1.69 4.76 -16.17
CA GLU A 190 1.44 4.67 -17.62
C GLU A 190 0.43 3.58 -17.94
N ALA A 191 0.58 2.39 -17.34
CA ALA A 191 -0.35 1.27 -17.52
C ALA A 191 -1.79 1.64 -17.10
N ASN A 192 -1.94 2.38 -15.99
CA ASN A 192 -3.23 2.87 -15.51
C ASN A 192 -3.79 4.01 -16.37
N SER A 193 -2.95 4.95 -16.82
CA SER A 193 -3.39 6.13 -17.60
C SER A 193 -3.92 5.77 -18.98
N GLY A 194 -3.37 4.71 -19.60
CA GLY A 194 -3.89 4.17 -20.86
C GLY A 194 -5.29 3.55 -20.75
N HIS A 195 -5.88 3.49 -19.54
CA HIS A 195 -7.12 2.78 -19.23
C HIS A 195 -7.10 1.30 -19.67
N GLN A 196 -5.90 0.77 -19.91
CA GLN A 196 -5.69 -0.61 -20.33
C GLN A 196 -5.68 -1.54 -19.14
N TYR A 197 -5.13 -1.10 -18.02
CA TYR A 197 -5.05 -1.86 -16.77
C TYR A 197 -5.60 -1.03 -15.62
N ARG A 198 -6.01 -1.74 -14.58
CA ARG A 198 -6.29 -1.15 -13.27
C ARG A 198 -5.42 -1.85 -12.24
N LEU A 199 -4.24 -1.29 -12.02
CA LEU A 199 -3.26 -1.76 -11.05
C LEU A 199 -3.39 -0.93 -9.77
N GLU A 200 -3.80 -1.60 -8.68
CA GLU A 200 -3.87 -1.02 -7.34
C GLU A 200 -2.68 -1.49 -6.52
N LEU A 201 -2.09 -0.60 -5.72
CA LEU A 201 -0.93 -0.92 -4.89
C LEU A 201 -1.34 -0.95 -3.43
N PHE A 202 -0.84 -1.92 -2.68
CA PHE A 202 -0.92 -1.97 -1.22
C PHE A 202 0.43 -2.37 -0.64
N MET A 203 0.81 -1.76 0.48
CA MET A 203 1.96 -2.25 1.23
C MET A 203 1.51 -3.40 2.14
N GLU A 204 2.35 -4.43 2.35
CA GLU A 204 2.04 -5.54 3.26
C GLU A 204 1.58 -5.02 4.63
N LYS A 205 2.28 -4.00 5.16
CA LYS A 205 1.94 -3.35 6.44
C LYS A 205 0.53 -2.75 6.51
N GLU A 206 -0.08 -2.39 5.38
CA GLU A 206 -1.44 -1.84 5.32
C GLU A 206 -2.51 -2.94 5.45
N LEU A 207 -2.14 -4.19 5.17
CA LEU A 207 -3.07 -5.32 5.08
C LEU A 207 -2.87 -6.36 6.21
N ILE A 208 -1.94 -6.14 7.14
CA ILE A 208 -1.73 -7.03 8.30
C ILE A 208 -3.02 -7.16 9.13
N PHE A 209 -3.82 -6.10 9.19
CA PHE A 209 -5.13 -6.10 9.82
C PHE A 209 -6.16 -5.49 8.88
N ASN A 210 -7.38 -6.02 8.92
CA ASN A 210 -8.48 -5.44 8.16
C ASN A 210 -9.02 -4.19 8.87
N ILE A 211 -8.76 -3.02 8.30
CA ILE A 211 -9.19 -1.73 8.86
C ILE A 211 -10.71 -1.61 8.99
N THR A 212 -11.49 -2.30 8.15
CA THR A 212 -12.97 -2.18 8.15
C THR A 212 -13.61 -2.86 9.35
N HIS A 213 -12.90 -3.75 10.03
CA HIS A 213 -13.36 -4.42 11.25
C HIS A 213 -13.15 -3.57 12.51
N HIS A 214 -12.46 -2.44 12.40
CA HIS A 214 -12.22 -1.57 13.55
C HIS A 214 -13.50 -0.83 13.96
N GLN A 215 -13.78 -0.77 15.26
CA GLN A 215 -15.02 -0.18 15.80
C GLN A 215 -15.30 1.26 15.33
N SER A 216 -14.24 2.09 15.22
CA SER A 216 -14.37 3.48 14.77
C SER A 216 -14.60 3.64 13.26
N VAL A 217 -14.53 2.56 12.48
CA VAL A 217 -14.75 2.60 11.03
C VAL A 217 -16.21 2.21 10.75
N PRO A 218 -17.05 3.15 10.29
CA PRO A 218 -18.44 2.85 9.95
C PRO A 218 -18.53 1.99 8.70
N THR A 219 -19.70 1.42 8.44
CA THR A 219 -19.93 0.64 7.22
C THR A 219 -20.00 1.56 6.01
N HIS A 220 -19.24 1.21 4.97
CA HIS A 220 -19.20 1.92 3.69
C HIS A 220 -19.78 1.03 2.59
N GLN A 221 -20.65 1.58 1.76
CA GLN A 221 -21.26 0.89 0.63
C GLN A 221 -21.14 1.75 -0.62
N LEU A 222 -20.48 1.25 -1.66
CA LEU A 222 -20.44 1.90 -2.97
C LEU A 222 -21.85 1.92 -3.58
N LEU A 223 -22.29 3.09 -4.05
CA LEU A 223 -23.55 3.21 -4.79
C LEU A 223 -23.32 2.91 -6.27
N SER A 224 -24.26 2.18 -6.87
CA SER A 224 -24.36 2.04 -8.32
C SER A 224 -24.68 3.39 -8.98
N GLU A 225 -24.43 3.50 -10.28
CA GLU A 225 -24.76 4.72 -11.04
C GLU A 225 -26.26 5.06 -11.00
N LEU A 226 -27.12 4.04 -10.91
CA LEU A 226 -28.56 4.24 -10.76
C LEU A 226 -28.90 4.82 -9.38
N GLU A 227 -28.39 4.22 -8.31
CA GLU A 227 -28.62 4.70 -6.93
C GLU A 227 -28.05 6.10 -6.71
N LYS A 228 -26.87 6.37 -7.27
CA LYS A 228 -26.25 7.70 -7.28
C LYS A 228 -27.15 8.73 -7.96
N ARG A 229 -27.72 8.41 -9.13
CA ARG A 229 -28.65 9.31 -9.84
C ARG A 229 -29.90 9.58 -9.01
N GLN A 230 -30.52 8.53 -8.46
CA GLN A 230 -31.70 8.64 -7.62
C GLN A 230 -31.43 9.46 -6.35
N LEU A 231 -30.25 9.30 -5.73
CA LEU A 231 -29.82 10.11 -4.60
C LEU A 231 -29.77 11.60 -4.95
N LEU A 232 -29.06 11.94 -6.02
CA LEU A 232 -28.88 13.33 -6.45
C LEU A 232 -30.22 13.98 -6.83
N GLU A 233 -31.11 13.24 -7.50
CA GLU A 233 -32.46 13.69 -7.85
C GLU A 233 -33.34 13.91 -6.62
N ARG A 234 -33.37 12.94 -5.70
CA ARG A 234 -34.18 12.99 -4.47
C ARG A 234 -33.82 14.19 -3.59
N TYR A 235 -32.53 14.47 -3.43
CA TYR A 235 -32.05 15.58 -2.63
C TYR A 235 -31.88 16.88 -3.43
N LYS A 236 -32.09 16.86 -4.75
CA LYS A 236 -31.93 17.99 -5.67
C LYS A 236 -30.55 18.65 -5.55
N VAL A 237 -29.50 17.83 -5.42
CA VAL A 237 -28.11 18.27 -5.28
C VAL A 237 -27.26 17.78 -6.44
N LYS A 238 -26.18 18.50 -6.73
CA LYS A 238 -25.12 18.07 -7.67
C LYS A 238 -24.10 17.21 -6.93
N SER A 239 -23.44 16.30 -7.64
CA SER A 239 -22.37 15.46 -7.08
C SER A 239 -21.26 16.30 -6.42
N SER A 240 -20.93 17.46 -6.98
CA SER A 240 -19.92 18.38 -6.44
C SER A 240 -20.26 19.00 -5.08
N GLN A 241 -21.54 18.97 -4.69
CA GLN A 241 -22.03 19.49 -3.41
C GLN A 241 -21.99 18.43 -2.29
N LEU A 242 -21.75 17.15 -2.63
CA LEU A 242 -21.59 16.11 -1.64
C LEU A 242 -20.27 16.32 -0.87
N PRO A 243 -20.24 16.06 0.45
CA PRO A 243 -19.00 16.01 1.20
C PRO A 243 -18.00 15.05 0.55
N ARG A 244 -16.71 15.35 0.68
CA ARG A 244 -15.66 14.65 -0.08
C ARG A 244 -14.95 13.60 0.77
N ILE A 245 -14.51 12.52 0.12
CA ILE A 245 -13.54 11.55 0.65
C ILE A 245 -12.36 11.49 -0.32
N GLN A 246 -11.13 11.47 0.18
CA GLN A 246 -9.96 11.41 -0.70
C GLN A 246 -9.82 10.00 -1.28
N ALA A 247 -9.43 9.87 -2.54
CA ALA A 247 -9.11 8.57 -3.15
C ALA A 247 -7.96 7.84 -2.42
N LYS A 248 -7.10 8.60 -1.71
CA LYS A 248 -6.01 8.07 -0.88
C LYS A 248 -6.44 7.65 0.53
N ASP A 249 -7.68 7.92 0.92
CA ASP A 249 -8.22 7.47 2.21
C ASP A 249 -8.11 5.94 2.32
N PRO A 250 -7.70 5.38 3.49
CA PRO A 250 -7.54 3.94 3.65
C PRO A 250 -8.78 3.14 3.27
N VAL A 251 -9.98 3.60 3.63
CA VAL A 251 -11.24 2.90 3.33
C VAL A 251 -11.60 3.07 1.86
N ALA A 252 -11.33 4.25 1.27
CA ALA A 252 -11.54 4.46 -0.16
C ALA A 252 -10.64 3.53 -1.01
N ARG A 253 -9.36 3.39 -0.62
CA ARG A 253 -8.43 2.43 -1.23
C ARG A 253 -8.91 1.00 -1.02
N TYR A 254 -9.29 0.62 0.20
CA TYR A 254 -9.80 -0.72 0.51
C TYR A 254 -11.00 -1.11 -0.37
N MET A 255 -11.95 -0.19 -0.57
CA MET A 255 -13.13 -0.38 -1.41
C MET A 255 -12.86 -0.25 -2.92
N GLY A 256 -11.66 0.20 -3.31
CA GLY A 256 -11.31 0.42 -4.72
C GLY A 256 -12.13 1.54 -5.37
N LEU A 257 -12.42 2.61 -4.62
CA LEU A 257 -13.20 3.75 -5.11
C LEU A 257 -12.44 4.55 -6.16
N ARG A 258 -13.13 4.98 -7.21
CA ARG A 258 -12.62 5.91 -8.23
C ARG A 258 -13.15 7.33 -8.01
N ILE A 259 -12.47 8.30 -8.60
CA ILE A 259 -12.88 9.70 -8.55
C ILE A 259 -14.30 9.82 -9.12
N GLY A 260 -15.19 10.48 -8.37
CA GLY A 260 -16.59 10.66 -8.73
C GLY A 260 -17.52 9.54 -8.26
N ASP A 261 -17.00 8.45 -7.72
CA ASP A 261 -17.82 7.43 -7.04
C ASP A 261 -18.46 8.04 -5.79
N VAL A 262 -19.65 7.56 -5.43
CA VAL A 262 -20.37 8.00 -4.23
C VAL A 262 -20.53 6.82 -3.29
N VAL A 263 -20.08 7.01 -2.05
CA VAL A 263 -20.17 6.00 -0.99
C VAL A 263 -21.22 6.42 0.02
N ARG A 264 -22.09 5.47 0.37
CA ARG A 264 -23.02 5.56 1.50
C ARG A 264 -22.31 5.10 2.76
N ILE A 265 -22.36 5.92 3.80
CA ILE A 265 -21.74 5.65 5.09
C ILE A 265 -22.83 5.52 6.14
N VAL A 266 -22.88 4.37 6.81
CA VAL A 266 -23.84 4.08 7.87
C VAL A 266 -23.09 3.95 9.19
N ARG A 267 -23.39 4.82 10.15
CA ARG A 267 -22.80 4.78 11.50
C ARG A 267 -23.86 4.67 12.58
N ALA A 268 -23.50 4.04 13.69
CA ALA A 268 -24.31 4.09 14.90
C ALA A 268 -24.42 5.53 15.41
N SER A 269 -25.58 5.90 15.94
CA SER A 269 -25.83 7.23 16.51
C SER A 269 -26.56 7.04 17.83
N GLU A 270 -26.07 7.68 18.88
CA GLU A 270 -26.69 7.62 20.21
C GLU A 270 -28.10 8.24 20.22
N THR A 271 -28.31 9.29 19.43
CA THR A 271 -29.58 10.02 19.38
C THR A 271 -30.58 9.44 18.39
N ALA A 272 -30.12 9.02 17.21
CA ALA A 272 -30.99 8.58 16.12
C ALA A 272 -30.95 7.06 15.87
N GLY A 273 -30.18 6.30 16.64
CA GLY A 273 -29.88 4.89 16.41
C GLY A 273 -28.91 4.68 15.25
N ARG A 274 -29.25 5.17 14.05
CA ARG A 274 -28.42 5.10 12.84
C ARG A 274 -28.38 6.44 12.13
N TYR A 275 -27.18 6.86 11.74
CA TYR A 275 -26.96 8.05 10.91
C TYR A 275 -26.38 7.63 9.56
N VAL A 276 -27.02 8.10 8.48
CA VAL A 276 -26.60 7.83 7.10
C VAL A 276 -26.09 9.11 6.48
N THR A 277 -24.92 9.05 5.85
CA THR A 277 -24.35 10.16 5.08
C THR A 277 -23.76 9.65 3.78
N TYR A 278 -23.50 10.55 2.83
CA TYR A 278 -22.98 10.22 1.51
C TYR A 278 -21.74 11.07 1.25
N ARG A 279 -20.70 10.46 0.70
CA ARG A 279 -19.49 11.17 0.29
C ARG A 279 -19.11 10.85 -1.14
N MET A 280 -18.59 11.84 -1.86
CA MET A 280 -18.04 11.66 -3.20
C MET A 280 -16.51 11.57 -3.14
N THR A 281 -15.94 10.61 -3.85
CA THR A 281 -14.49 10.42 -3.94
C THR A 281 -13.84 11.49 -4.81
N VAL A 282 -12.74 12.08 -4.34
CA VAL A 282 -11.93 13.10 -5.03
C VAL A 282 -10.44 12.80 -5.03
#